data_AF-A0A961BMY5-F1
#
_entry.id   AF-A0A961BMY5-F1
#
_cell.length_a   1.000
_cell.length_b   1.000
_cell.length_c   1.000
_cell.angle_alpha   90.00
_cell.angle_beta   90.00
_cell.angle_gamma   90.00
#
_symmetry.space_group_name_H-M   'P 1'
#
loop_
_entity.id
_entity.type
_entity.pdbx_description
1 polymer ?
#
loop_
_entity_poly.entity_id
_entity_poly.type
_entity_poly.pdbx_seq_one_letter_code
_entity_poly.pdbx_strand_id
1 'polypeptide(L)'
;MARGFQGTMLRALGANEHVITVEAAVDVVPGFRRVRFSSTDLFDDFEPGPTDYLRLWFPDPVDENLQVQRGYTIIDADIDAGTFAIDFVIHEPAGPAATWAQSCTTGDEIAATVYGSQAFEIGEPEPAGVLLVGDASSVPAINSILEVVPDHLPVEVYLEWGDAREHEIPI
;
A
#
# COMPACT_ATOMS: atom_id res chain seq x y z
N MET A 1 21.34 -3.25 -6.11
CA MET A 1 20.66 -4.56 -6.21
C MET A 1 20.02 -4.73 -7.58
N ALA A 2 19.89 -5.97 -8.05
CA ALA A 2 19.27 -6.29 -9.33
C ALA A 2 17.79 -6.67 -9.14
N ARG A 3 16.90 -6.13 -9.99
CA ARG A 3 15.44 -6.36 -9.96
C ARG A 3 14.95 -7.37 -11.01
N GLY A 4 15.88 -8.11 -11.59
CA GLY A 4 15.62 -9.12 -12.61
C GLY A 4 14.82 -8.62 -13.82
N PHE A 5 14.09 -9.53 -14.45
CA PHE A 5 13.27 -9.27 -15.63
C PHE A 5 12.13 -8.28 -15.35
N GLN A 6 11.50 -8.36 -14.16
CA GLN A 6 10.38 -7.49 -13.79
C GLN A 6 10.78 -6.01 -13.74
N GLY A 7 11.90 -5.69 -13.07
CA GLY A 7 12.39 -4.31 -13.02
C GLY A 7 12.80 -3.76 -14.39
N THR A 8 13.37 -4.63 -15.24
CA THR A 8 13.74 -4.26 -16.62
C THR A 8 12.51 -3.95 -17.46
N MET A 9 11.44 -4.76 -17.31
CA MET A 9 10.20 -4.58 -18.06
C MET A 9 9.43 -3.32 -17.64
N LEU A 10 9.37 -3.02 -16.34
CA LEU A 10 8.70 -1.80 -15.85
C LEU A 10 9.39 -0.52 -16.33
N ARG A 11 10.73 -0.47 -16.30
CA ARG A 11 11.48 0.66 -16.88
C ARG A 11 11.23 0.83 -18.37
N ALA A 12 11.17 -0.28 -19.12
CA ALA A 12 10.84 -0.24 -20.55
C ALA A 12 9.41 0.26 -20.83
N LEU A 13 8.49 0.03 -19.89
CA LEU A 13 7.11 0.52 -19.95
C LEU A 13 6.95 1.97 -19.42
N GLY A 14 8.05 2.65 -19.10
CA GLY A 14 8.06 4.05 -18.67
C GLY A 14 7.69 4.27 -17.21
N ALA A 15 7.72 3.22 -16.37
CA ALA A 15 7.43 3.37 -14.96
C ALA A 15 8.58 4.12 -14.26
N ASN A 16 8.25 5.27 -13.65
CA ASN A 16 9.19 6.03 -12.86
C ASN A 16 9.45 5.36 -11.51
N GLU A 17 10.69 5.46 -11.07
CA GLU A 17 11.17 4.87 -9.83
C GLU A 17 11.47 6.00 -8.86
N HIS A 18 10.87 5.92 -7.68
CA HIS A 18 11.02 6.90 -6.61
C HIS A 18 11.70 6.24 -5.43
N VAL A 19 12.46 7.02 -4.68
CA VAL A 19 12.93 6.61 -3.36
C VAL A 19 11.95 7.16 -2.33
N ILE A 20 11.47 6.27 -1.46
CA ILE A 20 10.62 6.63 -0.32
C ILE A 20 11.39 6.31 0.97
N THR A 21 11.35 7.22 1.93
CA THR A 21 12.13 7.14 3.18
C THR A 21 11.20 6.96 4.36
N VAL A 22 11.50 6.03 5.27
CA VAL A 22 10.70 5.81 6.48
C VAL A 22 10.84 7.00 7.43
N GLU A 23 9.70 7.58 7.80
CA GLU A 23 9.62 8.63 8.83
C GLU A 23 9.31 8.03 10.20
N ALA A 24 8.38 7.08 10.25
CA ALA A 24 7.96 6.42 11.48
C ALA A 24 7.31 5.07 11.18
N ALA A 25 7.34 4.15 12.14
CA ALA A 25 6.61 2.89 12.09
C ALA A 25 5.91 2.61 13.43
N VAL A 26 4.64 2.22 13.37
CA VAL A 26 3.78 2.01 14.54
C VAL A 26 2.87 0.80 14.30
N ASP A 27 2.75 -0.07 15.31
CA ASP A 27 1.73 -1.12 15.30
C ASP A 27 0.38 -0.48 15.60
N VAL A 28 -0.54 -0.50 14.63
CA VAL A 28 -1.91 -0.01 14.81
C VAL A 28 -2.67 -0.98 15.69
N VAL A 29 -2.53 -2.28 15.37
CA VAL A 29 -2.93 -3.41 16.20
C VAL A 29 -1.90 -4.53 16.04
N PRO A 30 -1.84 -5.55 16.93
CA PRO A 30 -0.89 -6.64 16.78
C PRO A 30 -1.08 -7.37 15.44
N GLY A 31 -0.02 -7.40 14.62
CA GLY A 31 -0.08 -8.02 13.28
C GLY A 31 -0.43 -7.05 12.14
N PHE A 32 -0.65 -5.77 12.44
CA PHE A 32 -0.96 -4.75 11.45
C PHE A 32 -0.19 -3.46 11.76
N ARG A 33 0.78 -3.13 10.90
CA ARG A 33 1.78 -2.09 11.17
C ARG A 33 1.70 -0.98 10.12
N ARG A 34 1.52 0.26 10.57
CA ARG A 34 1.57 1.44 9.72
C ARG A 34 2.99 1.97 9.64
N VAL A 35 3.50 2.16 8.44
CA VAL A 35 4.77 2.83 8.18
C VAL A 35 4.48 4.12 7.43
N ARG A 36 4.95 5.24 7.99
CA ARG A 36 4.91 6.56 7.36
C ARG A 36 6.17 6.77 6.54
N PHE A 37 5.99 7.37 5.38
CA PHE A 37 7.05 7.64 4.42
C PHE A 37 7.05 9.10 4.00
N SER A 38 8.21 9.55 3.54
CA SER A 38 8.37 10.77 2.77
C SER A 38 9.01 10.45 1.41
N SER A 39 8.74 11.29 0.41
CA SER A 39 9.42 11.27 -0.88
C SER A 39 9.49 12.68 -1.45
N THR A 40 10.60 12.98 -2.11
CA THR A 40 10.83 14.31 -2.69
C THR A 40 10.23 14.47 -4.08
N ASP A 41 9.92 13.37 -4.77
CA ASP A 41 9.53 13.39 -6.19
C ASP A 41 8.35 12.46 -6.52
N LEU A 42 7.87 11.62 -5.58
CA LEU A 42 6.77 10.68 -5.84
C LEU A 42 5.52 11.38 -6.39
N PHE A 43 5.17 12.54 -5.86
CA PHE A 43 3.95 13.24 -6.24
C PHE A 43 4.12 14.25 -7.38
N ASP A 44 5.30 14.32 -8.00
CA ASP A 44 5.52 15.18 -9.19
C ASP A 44 4.74 14.65 -10.41
N ASP A 45 4.48 13.35 -10.47
CA ASP A 45 3.80 12.67 -11.58
C ASP A 45 2.74 11.65 -11.14
N PHE A 46 2.38 11.63 -9.85
CA PHE A 46 1.37 10.75 -9.29
C PHE A 46 0.50 11.48 -8.26
N GLU A 47 -0.80 11.55 -8.51
CA GLU A 47 -1.80 12.04 -7.57
C GLU A 47 -2.63 10.84 -7.10
N PRO A 48 -2.44 10.35 -5.86
CA PRO A 48 -3.09 9.13 -5.42
C PRO A 48 -4.59 9.33 -5.17
N GLY A 49 -5.41 8.45 -5.75
CA GLY A 49 -6.83 8.32 -5.44
C GLY A 49 -7.15 7.09 -4.58
N PRO A 50 -8.44 6.85 -4.28
CA PRO A 50 -8.89 5.67 -3.55
C PRO A 50 -8.38 4.38 -4.18
N THR A 51 -7.93 3.43 -3.35
CA THR A 51 -7.36 2.13 -3.73
C THR A 51 -6.03 2.15 -4.49
N ASP A 52 -5.48 3.33 -4.81
CA ASP A 52 -4.21 3.37 -5.50
C ASP A 52 -3.10 2.73 -4.67
N TYR A 53 -2.13 2.14 -5.36
CA TYR A 53 -1.05 1.39 -4.73
C TYR A 53 0.30 1.65 -5.39
N LEU A 54 1.35 1.50 -4.58
CA LEU A 54 2.73 1.53 -5.01
C LEU A 54 3.27 0.11 -5.14
N ARG A 55 4.16 -0.10 -6.12
CA ARG A 55 4.99 -1.30 -6.19
C ARG A 55 6.28 -1.03 -5.43
N LEU A 56 6.45 -1.68 -4.28
CA LEU A 56 7.63 -1.56 -3.44
C LEU A 56 8.61 -2.71 -3.69
N TRP A 57 9.90 -2.39 -3.69
CA TRP A 57 10.99 -3.32 -4.00
C TRP A 57 11.79 -3.71 -2.75
N PHE A 58 11.38 -4.81 -2.12
CA PHE A 58 11.99 -5.31 -0.89
C PHE A 58 13.23 -6.16 -1.17
N PRO A 59 14.25 -6.15 -0.31
CA PRO A 59 15.35 -7.11 -0.38
C PRO A 59 14.82 -8.55 -0.35
N ASP A 60 15.38 -9.44 -1.16
CA ASP A 60 15.07 -10.86 -1.08
C ASP A 60 15.75 -11.49 0.17
N PRO A 61 15.04 -12.32 0.95
CA PRO A 61 15.56 -12.87 2.20
C PRO A 61 16.60 -13.98 2.00
N VAL A 62 16.74 -14.52 0.79
CA VAL A 62 17.70 -15.58 0.44
C VAL A 62 18.91 -14.99 -0.29
N ASP A 63 18.69 -14.05 -1.21
CA ASP A 63 19.77 -13.35 -1.94
C ASP A 63 19.64 -11.84 -1.79
N GLU A 64 20.45 -11.26 -0.89
CA GLU A 64 20.50 -9.82 -0.63
C GLU A 64 20.84 -8.96 -1.86
N ASN A 65 21.29 -9.55 -2.97
CA ASN A 65 21.54 -8.82 -4.21
C ASN A 65 20.28 -8.67 -5.07
N LEU A 66 19.21 -9.40 -4.74
CA LEU A 66 17.94 -9.39 -5.44
C LEU A 66 16.89 -8.59 -4.66
N GLN A 67 15.93 -8.06 -5.41
CA GLN A 67 14.74 -7.45 -4.84
C GLN A 67 13.48 -8.12 -5.38
N VAL A 68 12.48 -8.23 -4.52
CA VAL A 68 11.15 -8.73 -4.85
C VAL A 68 10.12 -7.61 -4.75
N GLN A 69 9.20 -7.60 -5.69
CA GLN A 69 8.19 -6.55 -5.77
C GLN A 69 6.88 -6.98 -5.09
N ARG A 70 6.27 -6.09 -4.31
CA ARG A 70 4.90 -6.26 -3.77
C ARG A 70 4.09 -4.97 -3.93
N GLY A 71 2.79 -5.10 -4.12
CA GLY A 71 1.86 -3.96 -4.21
C GLY A 71 1.31 -3.62 -2.83
N TYR A 72 1.28 -2.34 -2.49
CA TYR A 72 0.75 -1.84 -1.22
C TYR A 72 -0.03 -0.54 -1.44
N THR A 73 -1.26 -0.48 -0.91
CA THR A 73 -2.12 0.69 -0.99
C THR A 73 -1.47 1.89 -0.32
N ILE A 74 -1.49 3.04 -0.98
CA ILE A 74 -1.08 4.32 -0.40
C ILE A 74 -2.26 4.91 0.39
N ILE A 75 -1.99 5.40 1.60
CA ILE A 75 -2.98 6.03 2.48
C ILE A 75 -2.38 7.28 3.13
N ASP A 76 -3.22 8.13 3.75
CA ASP A 76 -2.80 9.35 4.44
C ASP A 76 -1.87 10.27 3.60
N ALA A 77 -2.08 10.34 2.28
CA ALA A 77 -1.21 11.12 1.40
C ALA A 77 -1.40 12.63 1.59
N ASP A 78 -0.31 13.33 1.89
CA ASP A 78 -0.17 14.78 1.88
C ASP A 78 0.81 15.14 0.75
N ILE A 79 0.25 15.56 -0.38
CA ILE A 79 0.97 15.87 -1.61
C ILE A 79 1.93 17.04 -1.40
N ASP A 80 1.48 18.09 -0.70
CA ASP A 80 2.27 19.30 -0.47
C ASP A 80 3.46 19.01 0.45
N ALA A 81 3.28 18.14 1.45
CA ALA A 81 4.35 17.72 2.35
C ALA A 81 5.24 16.60 1.80
N GLY A 82 4.84 15.93 0.71
CA GLY A 82 5.56 14.77 0.20
C GLY A 82 5.47 13.56 1.12
N THR A 83 4.44 13.45 1.96
CA THR A 83 4.32 12.38 2.96
C THR A 83 3.10 11.49 2.73
N PHE A 84 3.19 10.24 3.16
CA PHE A 84 2.09 9.28 3.10
C PHE A 84 2.33 8.14 4.08
N ALA A 85 1.40 7.20 4.16
CA ALA A 85 1.56 5.97 4.91
C ALA A 85 1.20 4.74 4.07
N ILE A 86 1.68 3.58 4.54
CA ILE A 86 1.32 2.26 4.06
C ILE A 86 1.11 1.37 5.27
N ASP A 87 0.02 0.61 5.25
CA ASP A 87 -0.23 -0.44 6.24
C ASP A 87 0.24 -1.81 5.75
N PHE A 88 0.93 -2.52 6.64
CA PHE A 88 1.48 -3.84 6.40
C PHE A 88 0.82 -4.87 7.30
N VAL A 89 0.22 -5.89 6.69
CA VAL A 89 -0.13 -7.12 7.40
C VAL A 89 1.14 -7.91 7.70
N ILE A 90 1.36 -8.22 8.97
CA ILE A 90 2.48 -9.01 9.46
C ILE A 90 2.01 -10.45 9.66
N HIS A 91 2.10 -11.24 8.59
CA HIS A 91 1.64 -12.62 8.54
C HIS A 91 2.74 -13.64 8.85
N GLU A 92 2.37 -14.86 9.23
CA GLU A 92 3.27 -16.00 9.40
C GLU A 92 2.89 -17.15 8.44
N PRO A 93 3.85 -17.77 7.72
CA PRO A 93 5.28 -17.44 7.70
C PRO A 93 5.54 -16.06 7.06
N ALA A 94 6.44 -15.28 7.65
CA ALA A 94 6.78 -13.96 7.17
C ALA A 94 7.40 -13.99 5.75
N GLY A 95 6.87 -13.13 4.88
CA GLY A 95 7.43 -12.87 3.56
C GLY A 95 8.36 -11.65 3.56
N PRO A 96 9.04 -11.35 2.43
CA PRO A 96 10.08 -10.31 2.36
C PRO A 96 9.59 -8.92 2.81
N ALA A 97 8.36 -8.56 2.43
CA ALA A 97 7.77 -7.28 2.81
C ALA A 97 7.36 -7.22 4.29
N ALA A 98 6.77 -8.29 4.83
CA ALA A 98 6.44 -8.39 6.26
C ALA A 98 7.71 -8.33 7.12
N THR A 99 8.75 -9.08 6.73
CA THR A 99 10.06 -9.06 7.40
C THR A 99 10.67 -7.66 7.39
N TRP A 100 10.67 -6.98 6.24
CA TRP A 100 11.19 -5.61 6.15
C TRP A 100 10.37 -4.63 7.01
N ALA A 101 9.04 -4.70 6.96
CA ALA A 101 8.18 -3.80 7.72
C ALA A 101 8.35 -3.97 9.24
N GLN A 102 8.60 -5.20 9.71
CA GLN A 102 8.90 -5.48 11.11
C GLN A 102 10.22 -4.86 11.58
N SER A 103 11.24 -4.80 10.72
CA SER A 103 12.58 -4.35 11.10
C SER A 103 12.92 -2.92 10.69
N CYS A 104 12.10 -2.28 9.85
CA CYS A 104 12.38 -0.93 9.35
C CYS A 104 12.42 0.10 10.49
N THR A 105 13.27 1.11 10.29
CA THR A 105 13.52 2.21 11.19
C THR A 105 13.55 3.54 10.43
N THR A 106 13.36 4.65 11.14
CA THR A 106 13.42 5.99 10.54
C THR A 106 14.72 6.19 9.77
N GLY A 107 14.61 6.67 8.53
CA GLY A 107 15.73 6.86 7.61
C GLY A 107 16.01 5.68 6.68
N ASP A 108 15.37 4.52 6.88
CA ASP A 108 15.46 3.42 5.92
C ASP A 108 14.77 3.79 4.60
N GLU A 109 15.40 3.45 3.49
CA GLU A 109 14.92 3.74 2.14
C GLU A 109 14.41 2.47 1.45
N ILE A 110 13.36 2.61 0.66
CA ILE A 110 12.91 1.58 -0.26
C ILE A 110 12.51 2.22 -1.60
N ALA A 111 12.75 1.50 -2.69
CA ALA A 111 12.31 1.96 -3.99
C ALA A 111 10.83 1.66 -4.21
N ALA A 112 10.12 2.65 -4.74
CA ALA A 112 8.73 2.59 -5.14
C ALA A 112 8.60 2.79 -6.65
N THR A 113 7.56 2.22 -7.24
CA THR A 113 7.22 2.39 -8.65
C THR A 113 5.71 2.55 -8.78
N VAL A 114 5.28 3.61 -9.46
CA VAL A 114 3.87 3.83 -9.81
C VAL A 114 3.63 3.16 -11.16
N TYR A 115 2.89 2.05 -11.19
CA TYR A 115 2.54 1.39 -12.45
C TYR A 115 1.35 0.44 -12.33
N GLY A 116 0.36 0.63 -13.22
CA GLY A 116 -0.82 -0.23 -13.30
C GLY A 116 -1.75 -0.12 -12.09
N SER A 117 -1.64 1.00 -11.36
CA SER A 117 -2.63 1.41 -10.38
C SER A 117 -3.73 2.20 -11.08
N GLN A 118 -4.96 2.07 -10.60
CA GLN A 118 -6.10 2.84 -11.06
C GLN A 118 -6.94 3.16 -9.84
N ALA A 119 -7.14 4.45 -9.59
CA ALA A 119 -8.02 4.90 -8.53
C ALA A 119 -9.43 4.36 -8.74
N PHE A 120 -10.07 4.00 -7.63
CA PHE A 120 -11.48 3.68 -7.62
C PHE A 120 -12.29 4.96 -7.88
N GLU A 121 -13.27 4.83 -8.77
CA GLU A 121 -14.25 5.87 -9.07
C GLU A 121 -15.66 5.28 -8.92
N ILE A 122 -16.60 6.09 -8.44
CA ILE A 122 -18.01 5.73 -8.50
C ILE A 122 -18.41 5.66 -9.96
N GLY A 123 -18.97 4.51 -10.37
CA GLY A 123 -19.37 4.28 -11.74
C GLY A 123 -20.48 5.24 -12.19
N GLU A 124 -20.49 5.55 -13.49
CA GLU A 124 -21.55 6.29 -14.16
C GLU A 124 -22.27 5.37 -15.16
N PRO A 125 -23.59 5.12 -14.99
CA PRO A 125 -24.50 5.72 -14.00
C PRO A 125 -24.24 5.26 -12.55
N GLU A 126 -24.58 6.12 -11.58
CA GLU A 126 -24.41 5.85 -10.15
C GLU A 126 -25.04 4.49 -9.74
N PRO A 127 -24.29 3.62 -9.04
CA PRO A 127 -24.80 2.33 -8.61
C PRO A 127 -25.84 2.49 -7.49
N ALA A 128 -26.68 1.47 -7.29
CA ALA A 128 -27.66 1.48 -6.20
C ALA A 128 -27.05 1.26 -4.80
N GLY A 129 -25.75 0.94 -4.73
CA GLY A 129 -25.01 0.64 -3.51
C GLY A 129 -23.64 0.03 -3.84
N VAL A 130 -22.80 -0.10 -2.80
CA VAL A 130 -21.42 -0.62 -2.92
C VAL A 130 -21.27 -1.86 -2.03
N LEU A 131 -20.76 -2.95 -2.61
CA LEU A 131 -20.38 -4.15 -1.87
C LEU A 131 -18.85 -4.26 -1.87
N LEU A 132 -18.25 -4.14 -0.69
CA LEU A 132 -16.81 -4.28 -0.48
C LEU A 132 -16.53 -5.62 0.18
N VAL A 133 -15.65 -6.40 -0.43
CA VAL A 133 -15.27 -7.74 0.07
C VAL A 133 -13.76 -7.84 0.06
N GLY A 134 -13.18 -8.31 1.15
CA GLY A 134 -11.74 -8.47 1.26
C GLY A 134 -11.30 -9.11 2.57
N ASP A 135 -10.04 -8.92 2.91
CA ASP A 135 -9.39 -9.36 4.14
C ASP A 135 -8.53 -8.22 4.74
N ALA A 136 -7.77 -8.52 5.78
CA ALA A 136 -6.86 -7.56 6.44
C ALA A 136 -5.93 -6.80 5.46
N SER A 137 -5.47 -7.44 4.38
CA SER A 137 -4.55 -6.81 3.41
C SER A 137 -5.23 -5.74 2.54
N SER A 138 -6.55 -5.84 2.40
CA SER A 138 -7.37 -4.94 1.60
C SER A 138 -8.01 -3.81 2.39
N VAL A 139 -7.94 -3.84 3.72
CA VAL A 139 -8.54 -2.81 4.60
C VAL A 139 -8.11 -1.39 4.23
N PRO A 140 -6.81 -1.10 3.95
CA PRO A 140 -6.41 0.26 3.53
C PRO A 140 -7.14 0.73 2.27
N ALA A 141 -7.35 -0.16 1.30
CA ALA A 141 -8.09 0.15 0.07
C ALA A 141 -9.58 0.33 0.35
N ILE A 142 -10.18 -0.54 1.17
CA ILE A 142 -11.58 -0.45 1.58
C ILE A 142 -11.85 0.88 2.29
N ASN A 143 -10.99 1.29 3.23
CA ASN A 143 -11.14 2.56 3.95
C ASN A 143 -11.07 3.75 3.00
N SER A 144 -10.13 3.74 2.05
CA SER A 144 -10.06 4.81 1.05
C SER A 144 -11.30 4.90 0.14
N ILE A 145 -12.01 3.78 -0.09
CA ILE A 145 -13.31 3.81 -0.78
C ILE A 145 -14.37 4.42 0.14
N LEU A 146 -14.45 3.97 1.40
CA LEU A 146 -15.43 4.45 2.37
C LEU A 146 -15.32 5.96 2.62
N GLU A 147 -14.13 6.55 2.49
CA GLU A 147 -13.90 7.99 2.59
C GLU A 147 -14.52 8.81 1.44
N VAL A 148 -14.75 8.21 0.27
CA VAL A 148 -15.23 8.91 -0.93
C VAL A 148 -16.62 8.49 -1.39
N VAL A 149 -17.15 7.36 -0.90
CA VAL A 149 -18.50 6.92 -1.26
C VAL A 149 -19.51 7.94 -0.74
N PRO A 150 -20.45 8.43 -1.57
CA PRO A 150 -21.50 9.33 -1.13
C PRO A 150 -22.34 8.75 0.01
N ASP A 151 -22.65 9.57 1.03
CA ASP A 151 -23.41 9.17 2.24
C ASP A 151 -24.79 8.54 1.94
N HIS A 152 -25.39 8.82 0.77
CA HIS A 152 -26.69 8.27 0.39
C HIS A 152 -26.62 6.86 -0.22
N LEU A 153 -25.42 6.40 -0.61
CA LEU A 153 -25.24 5.05 -1.13
C LEU A 153 -25.12 4.05 0.01
N PRO A 154 -25.93 2.98 0.05
CA PRO A 154 -25.74 1.92 1.01
C PRO A 154 -24.43 1.18 0.73
N VAL A 155 -23.66 0.93 1.78
CA VAL A 155 -22.41 0.16 1.72
C VAL A 155 -22.52 -1.08 2.59
N GLU A 156 -22.19 -2.24 2.02
CA GLU A 156 -21.96 -3.47 2.78
C GLU A 156 -20.48 -3.86 2.70
N VAL A 157 -19.88 -4.15 3.85
CA VAL A 157 -18.47 -4.56 3.95
C VAL A 157 -18.39 -5.97 4.55
N TYR A 158 -17.74 -6.89 3.85
CA TYR A 158 -17.45 -8.24 4.32
C TYR A 158 -15.94 -8.44 4.37
N LEU A 159 -15.41 -8.66 5.57
CA LEU A 159 -14.00 -8.93 5.81
C LEU A 159 -13.81 -10.37 6.26
N GLU A 160 -12.98 -11.12 5.54
CA GLU A 160 -12.42 -12.38 6.01
C GLU A 160 -11.31 -12.09 7.03
N TRP A 161 -11.26 -12.90 8.09
CA TRP A 161 -10.16 -12.92 9.03
C TRP A 161 -9.62 -14.33 9.20
N GLY A 162 -8.29 -14.44 9.31
CA GLY A 162 -7.59 -15.65 9.70
C GLY A 162 -7.30 -15.70 11.21
N ASP A 163 -7.26 -14.54 11.86
CA ASP A 163 -6.94 -14.38 13.27
C ASP A 163 -7.90 -13.42 13.98
N ALA A 164 -8.24 -13.69 15.24
CA ALA A 164 -9.16 -12.85 16.01
C ALA A 164 -8.66 -11.41 16.19
N ARG A 165 -7.35 -11.18 16.17
CA ARG A 165 -6.74 -9.84 16.29
C ARG A 165 -7.06 -8.94 15.10
N GLU A 166 -7.38 -9.51 13.94
CA GLU A 166 -7.73 -8.75 12.74
C GLU A 166 -9.06 -8.00 12.89
N HIS A 167 -9.89 -8.35 13.89
CA HIS A 167 -11.13 -7.63 14.21
C HIS A 167 -10.88 -6.25 14.78
N GLU A 168 -9.67 -6.02 15.30
CA GLU A 168 -9.29 -4.73 15.89
C GLU A 168 -8.76 -3.76 14.81
N ILE A 169 -8.56 -4.22 13.57
CA ILE A 169 -8.13 -3.35 12.47
C ILE A 169 -9.23 -2.31 12.19
N PRO A 170 -8.92 -1.00 12.22
CA PRO A 170 -9.92 0.04 12.02
C PRO A 170 -10.54 0.05 10.61
N ILE A 171 -11.86 0.22 10.57
CA ILE A 171 -12.68 0.56 9.40
C ILE A 171 -13.36 1.90 9.67
#